data_AF-W1Y7H7-F1
#
_entry.id   AF-W1Y7H7-F1
#
_cell.length_a   1.000
_cell.length_b   1.000
_cell.length_c   1.000
_cell.angle_alpha   90.00
_cell.angle_beta   90.00
_cell.angle_gamma   90.00
#
_symmetry.space_group_name_H-M   'P 1'
#
loop_
_entity.id
_entity.type
_entity.pdbx_description
1 polymer ?
#
loop_
_entity_poly.entity_id
_entity_poly.type
_entity_poly.pdbx_seq_one_letter_code
_entity_poly.pdbx_strand_id
1 'polypeptide(L)'
;DPLVTLPSKPDTYLRQVTPGTYLLETKIIEMEPNEYRYVASRVVFSGNEPVYYELALKGTEDLTDLDDGDTYIGFPVDSGLATVVDAETIETYRKFYDQWHTNYPDKNIYDDYYSDLFQ
;
A
#
# COMPACT_ATOMS: atom_id res chain seq x y z
N ASP A 1 0.91 -3.35 -3.01
CA ASP A 1 0.69 -3.22 -4.46
C ASP A 1 -0.81 -3.22 -4.79
N PRO A 2 -1.38 -2.11 -5.32
CA PRO A 2 -2.79 -2.03 -5.70
C PRO A 2 -3.17 -2.92 -6.90
N LEU A 3 -2.23 -3.31 -7.76
CA LEU A 3 -2.51 -4.06 -8.98
C LEU A 3 -2.37 -5.57 -8.80
N VAL A 4 -1.45 -5.98 -7.92
CA VAL A 4 -1.12 -7.40 -7.74
C VAL A 4 -1.61 -7.94 -6.40
N THR A 5 -1.33 -7.24 -5.30
CA THR A 5 -1.66 -7.73 -3.96
C THR A 5 -3.09 -7.40 -3.54
N LEU A 6 -3.58 -6.19 -3.83
CA LEU A 6 -4.90 -5.76 -3.39
C LEU A 6 -6.07 -6.65 -3.90
N PRO A 7 -6.08 -7.13 -5.16
CA PRO A 7 -7.11 -8.06 -5.63
C PRO A 7 -7.17 -9.37 -4.85
N SER A 8 -6.03 -9.86 -4.33
CA SER A 8 -5.94 -11.14 -3.62
C SER A 8 -6.35 -11.04 -2.14
N LYS A 9 -6.87 -9.89 -1.71
CA LYS A 9 -7.34 -9.62 -0.34
C LYS A 9 -6.24 -9.88 0.70
N PRO A 10 -5.26 -8.97 0.81
CA PRO A 10 -4.19 -9.13 1.78
C PRO A 10 -4.71 -9.03 3.22
N ASP A 11 -3.98 -9.67 4.13
CA ASP A 11 -4.19 -9.51 5.57
C ASP A 11 -4.00 -8.05 5.99
N THR A 12 -4.79 -7.61 6.97
CA THR A 12 -4.70 -6.27 7.56
C THR A 12 -3.73 -6.23 8.74
N TYR A 13 -3.17 -5.07 9.04
CA TYR A 13 -2.37 -4.87 10.25
C TYR A 13 -3.17 -5.10 11.54
N LEU A 14 -2.49 -5.56 12.59
CA LEU A 14 -3.07 -5.80 13.91
C LEU A 14 -3.60 -4.53 14.57
N ARG A 15 -2.89 -3.41 14.38
CA ARG A 15 -3.26 -2.14 14.99
C ARG A 15 -4.39 -1.51 14.21
N GLN A 16 -5.52 -1.33 14.89
CA GLN A 16 -6.67 -0.62 14.37
C GLN A 16 -6.55 0.88 14.65
N VAL A 17 -7.20 1.67 13.79
CA VAL A 17 -7.33 3.11 13.90
C VAL A 17 -8.80 3.48 13.79
N THR A 18 -9.22 4.56 14.43
CA THR A 18 -10.59 5.06 14.33
C THR A 18 -10.87 5.48 12.89
N PRO A 19 -12.04 5.18 12.30
CA PRO A 19 -12.40 5.71 10.99
C PRO A 19 -12.41 7.24 10.99
N GLY A 20 -11.82 7.85 9.95
CA GLY A 20 -11.73 9.29 9.83
C GLY A 20 -10.83 9.74 8.68
N THR A 21 -10.72 11.05 8.50
CA THR A 21 -9.82 11.64 7.52
C THR A 21 -8.48 11.94 8.18
N TYR A 22 -7.41 11.38 7.63
CA TYR A 22 -6.04 11.54 8.13
C TYR A 22 -5.17 12.23 7.10
N LEU A 23 -4.18 13.00 7.58
CA LEU A 23 -3.19 13.63 6.71
C LEU A 23 -2.23 12.57 6.17
N LEU A 24 -2.04 12.55 4.85
CA LEU A 24 -0.97 11.81 4.20
C LEU A 24 0.20 12.76 3.92
N GLU A 25 1.33 12.54 4.58
CA GLU A 25 2.56 13.27 4.31
C GLU A 25 3.48 12.43 3.43
N THR A 26 3.95 13.00 2.33
CA THR A 26 4.90 12.34 1.42
C THR A 26 6.17 13.15 1.32
N LYS A 27 7.30 12.52 1.60
CA LYS A 27 8.63 13.08 1.35
C LYS A 27 9.03 12.82 -0.08
N ILE A 28 9.51 13.87 -0.73
CA ILE A 28 9.98 13.87 -2.11
C ILE A 28 11.46 14.23 -2.08
N ILE A 29 12.26 13.54 -2.89
CA ILE A 29 13.64 13.89 -3.17
C ILE A 29 13.76 14.32 -4.63
N GLU A 30 14.57 15.34 -4.89
CA GLU A 30 15.05 15.67 -6.23
C GLU A 30 16.33 14.86 -6.48
N MET A 31 16.27 13.93 -7.42
CA MET A 31 17.41 13.08 -7.80
C MET A 31 18.36 13.84 -8.72
N GLU A 32 17.79 14.56 -9.69
CA GLU A 32 18.44 15.38 -10.71
C GLU A 32 17.56 16.62 -10.96
N PRO A 33 18.05 17.69 -11.62
CA PRO A 33 17.25 18.89 -11.88
C PRO A 33 15.91 18.58 -12.58
N ASN A 34 14.80 18.87 -11.91
CA ASN A 34 13.42 18.55 -12.32
C ASN A 34 13.05 17.05 -12.34
N GLU A 35 13.83 16.18 -11.69
CA GLU A 35 13.52 14.76 -11.52
C GLU A 35 13.22 14.44 -10.05
N TYR A 36 11.95 14.23 -9.74
CA TYR A 36 11.48 13.98 -8.39
C TYR A 36 11.10 12.50 -8.16
N ARG A 37 11.36 12.00 -6.95
CA ARG A 37 10.97 10.67 -6.49
C ARG A 37 10.31 10.74 -5.13
N TYR A 38 9.26 9.94 -4.93
CA TYR A 38 8.71 9.69 -3.61
C TYR A 38 9.69 8.83 -2.81
N VAL A 39 10.08 9.30 -1.63
CA VAL A 39 10.99 8.58 -0.73
C VAL A 39 10.19 7.74 0.24
N ALA A 40 9.17 8.36 0.86
CA ALA A 40 8.34 7.73 1.85
C ALA A 40 7.04 8.51 2.02
N SER A 41 5.96 7.79 2.30
CA SER A 41 4.68 8.37 2.69
C SER A 41 4.29 7.85 4.08
N ARG A 42 3.68 8.70 4.91
CA ARG A 42 3.13 8.31 6.21
C ARG A 42 1.74 8.88 6.41
N VAL A 43 0.87 8.09 7.03
CA VAL A 43 -0.43 8.54 7.51
C VAL A 43 -0.27 9.08 8.93
N VAL A 44 -0.65 10.34 9.15
CA VAL A 44 -0.55 11.00 10.45
C VAL A 44 -1.84 10.76 11.24
N PHE A 45 -1.84 9.72 12.06
CA PHE A 45 -3.00 9.36 12.91
C PHE A 45 -3.17 10.28 14.12
N SER A 46 -2.10 10.93 14.58
CA SER A 46 -2.09 11.87 15.69
C SER A 46 -1.03 12.95 15.48
N GLY A 47 -1.30 14.16 15.94
CA GLY A 47 -0.33 15.28 15.93
C GLY A 47 0.66 15.26 17.10
N ASN A 48 0.58 14.27 17.99
CA ASN A 48 1.51 14.13 19.10
C ASN A 48 2.90 13.70 18.61
N GLU A 49 3.94 14.13 19.33
CA GLU A 49 5.31 13.69 19.04
C GLU A 49 5.45 12.18 19.28
N PRO A 50 5.96 11.41 18.30
CA PRO A 50 6.16 9.98 18.44
C PRO A 50 7.32 9.69 19.40
N VAL A 51 7.05 8.87 20.42
CA VAL A 51 8.05 8.48 21.43
C VAL A 51 8.75 7.15 21.11
N TYR A 52 8.18 6.36 20.20
CA TYR A 52 8.66 5.04 19.82
C TYR A 52 8.12 4.63 18.45
N TYR A 53 8.89 3.84 17.70
CA TYR A 53 8.52 3.26 16.42
C TYR A 53 8.68 1.75 16.47
N GLU A 54 7.75 1.04 15.83
CA GLU A 54 7.76 -0.40 15.70
C GLU A 54 7.33 -0.80 14.29
N LEU A 55 7.69 -2.02 13.88
CA LEU A 55 7.21 -2.59 12.63
C LEU A 55 5.70 -2.81 12.69
N ALA A 56 5.00 -2.47 11.60
CA ALA A 56 3.59 -2.77 11.47
C ALA A 56 3.41 -4.26 11.16
N LEU A 57 2.88 -5.01 12.14
CA LEU A 57 2.68 -6.45 12.04
C LEU A 57 1.23 -6.81 11.73
N LYS A 58 1.02 -7.89 10.99
CA LYS A 58 -0.28 -8.54 10.74
C LYS A 58 -0.53 -9.70 11.70
N GLY A 59 0.51 -10.16 12.40
CA GLY A 59 0.46 -11.23 13.39
C GLY A 59 0.67 -12.63 12.80
N THR A 60 0.99 -12.71 11.51
CA THR A 60 1.24 -13.96 10.78
C THR A 60 2.68 -14.06 10.26
N GLU A 61 3.49 -13.02 10.50
CA GLU A 61 4.88 -12.96 10.08
C GLU A 61 5.76 -13.92 10.88
N ASP A 62 6.73 -14.53 10.18
CA ASP A 62 7.84 -15.23 10.83
C ASP A 62 8.87 -14.19 11.30
N LEU A 63 9.13 -14.17 12.60
CA LEU A 63 10.01 -13.19 13.24
C LEU A 63 11.40 -13.76 13.56
N THR A 64 11.67 -15.04 13.27
CA THR A 64 12.92 -15.69 13.68
C THR A 64 14.18 -15.07 13.08
N ASP A 65 14.04 -14.43 11.91
CA ASP A 65 15.17 -13.89 11.14
C ASP A 65 15.35 -12.37 11.32
N LEU A 66 14.67 -11.73 12.27
CA LEU A 66 14.78 -10.28 12.54
C LEU A 66 16.00 -9.90 13.42
N ASP A 67 16.94 -10.81 13.64
CA ASP A 67 17.92 -10.77 14.73
C ASP A 67 19.00 -9.68 14.62
N ASP A 68 19.17 -9.02 13.46
CA ASP A 68 20.30 -8.10 13.20
C ASP A 68 19.93 -6.61 13.05
N GLY A 69 18.64 -6.26 13.06
CA GLY A 69 18.18 -4.87 12.88
C GLY A 69 18.34 -4.31 11.46
N ASP A 70 18.90 -5.08 10.54
CA ASP A 70 18.98 -4.77 9.11
C ASP A 70 17.86 -5.44 8.30
N THR A 71 17.13 -6.36 8.94
CA THR A 71 15.98 -7.04 8.36
C THR A 71 14.68 -6.31 8.71
N TYR A 72 13.84 -6.06 7.70
CA TYR A 72 12.55 -5.38 7.86
C TYR A 72 11.42 -6.25 7.32
N ILE A 73 10.28 -6.20 8.00
CA ILE A 73 9.02 -6.73 7.47
C ILE A 73 8.37 -5.65 6.61
N GLY A 74 8.11 -6.00 5.35
CA GLY A 74 7.45 -5.14 4.38
C GLY A 74 6.24 -5.80 3.73
N PHE A 75 5.65 -5.09 2.78
CA PHE A 75 4.63 -5.65 1.87
C PHE A 75 5.28 -5.93 0.50
N PRO A 76 4.88 -7.01 -0.19
CA PRO A 76 5.38 -7.28 -1.53
C PRO A 76 4.97 -6.16 -2.51
N VAL A 77 5.90 -5.80 -3.40
CA VAL A 77 5.69 -4.81 -4.46
C VAL A 77 6.20 -5.40 -5.77
N ASP A 78 5.28 -5.60 -6.71
CA ASP A 78 5.60 -6.20 -8.02
C ASP A 78 5.43 -5.17 -9.14
N SER A 79 4.49 -4.23 -9.00
CA SER A 79 4.15 -3.22 -10.00
C SER A 79 4.82 -1.86 -9.76
N GLY A 80 5.70 -1.74 -8.76
CA GLY A 80 6.29 -0.47 -8.35
C GLY A 80 5.30 0.53 -7.70
N LEU A 81 4.08 0.09 -7.37
CA LEU A 81 3.05 0.93 -6.76
C LEU A 81 2.77 0.52 -5.31
N ALA A 82 2.52 1.53 -4.47
CA ALA A 82 2.07 1.37 -3.11
C ALA A 82 0.69 2.02 -2.92
N THR A 83 -0.12 1.45 -2.03
CA THR A 83 -1.42 2.02 -1.66
C THR A 83 -1.65 1.82 -0.17
N VAL A 84 -2.35 2.76 0.45
CA VAL A 84 -2.83 2.65 1.83
C VAL A 84 -4.35 2.73 1.78
N VAL A 85 -5.01 1.67 2.22
CA VAL A 85 -6.46 1.51 2.16
C VAL A 85 -6.98 0.84 3.43
N ASP A 86 -8.22 1.12 3.79
CA ASP A 86 -8.91 0.39 4.86
C ASP A 86 -9.50 -0.94 4.38
N ALA A 87 -9.97 -1.76 5.32
CA ALA A 87 -10.51 -3.08 5.04
C ALA A 87 -11.77 -3.05 4.16
N GLU A 88 -12.60 -2.01 4.25
CA GLU A 88 -13.81 -1.87 3.43
C GLU A 88 -13.46 -1.55 1.97
N THR A 89 -12.42 -0.73 1.78
CA THR A 89 -11.88 -0.39 0.46
C THR A 89 -11.26 -1.63 -0.21
N ILE A 90 -10.59 -2.52 0.54
CA ILE A 90 -10.11 -3.81 0.01
C ILE A 90 -11.28 -4.62 -0.57
N GLU A 91 -12.37 -4.78 0.18
CA GLU A 91 -13.54 -5.54 -0.28
C GLU A 91 -14.23 -4.90 -1.48
N THR A 92 -14.33 -3.56 -1.47
CA THR A 92 -14.95 -2.81 -2.57
C THR A 92 -14.12 -2.93 -3.84
N TYR A 93 -12.80 -2.78 -3.72
CA TYR A 93 -11.88 -2.93 -4.84
C TYR A 93 -11.92 -4.36 -5.42
N ARG A 94 -11.96 -5.39 -4.57
CA ARG A 94 -12.05 -6.79 -5.03
C ARG A 94 -13.32 -7.03 -5.87
N LYS A 95 -14.47 -6.51 -5.44
CA LYS A 95 -15.72 -6.61 -6.21
C LYS A 95 -15.59 -5.94 -7.58
N PHE A 96 -14.99 -4.76 -7.63
CA PHE A 96 -14.69 -4.08 -8.89
C PHE A 96 -13.76 -4.92 -9.78
N TYR A 97 -12.66 -5.44 -9.21
CA TYR A 97 -11.67 -6.22 -9.93
C TYR A 97 -12.28 -7.49 -10.54
N ASP A 98 -13.07 -8.23 -9.77
CA ASP A 98 -13.78 -9.44 -10.21
C ASP A 98 -14.79 -9.12 -11.32
N GLN A 99 -15.57 -8.04 -11.17
CA GLN A 99 -16.53 -7.59 -12.17
C GLN A 99 -15.84 -7.15 -13.48
N TRP A 100 -14.71 -6.46 -13.38
CA TRP A 100 -13.95 -6.01 -14.53
C TRP A 100 -13.47 -7.21 -15.38
N HIS A 101 -12.87 -8.23 -14.75
CA HIS A 101 -12.42 -9.43 -15.46
C HIS A 101 -13.58 -10.27 -16.01
N THR A 102 -14.75 -10.23 -15.36
CA THR A 102 -15.96 -10.86 -15.88
C THR A 102 -16.45 -10.18 -17.17
N ASN A 103 -16.41 -8.85 -17.21
CA ASN A 103 -16.88 -8.06 -18.35
C ASN A 103 -15.86 -8.01 -19.50
N TYR A 104 -14.57 -8.16 -19.19
CA TYR A 104 -13.47 -8.01 -20.14
C TYR A 104 -12.44 -9.16 -20.02
N PRO A 105 -12.85 -10.42 -20.32
CA PRO A 105 -12.03 -11.60 -20.04
C PRO A 105 -10.71 -11.68 -20.84
N ASP A 106 -10.67 -11.05 -22.02
CA ASP A 106 -9.50 -11.08 -22.91
C ASP A 106 -8.61 -9.82 -22.78
N LYS A 107 -8.93 -8.93 -21.84
CA LYS A 107 -8.24 -7.65 -21.65
C LYS A 107 -7.25 -7.70 -20.49
N ASN A 108 -6.21 -6.88 -20.57
CA ASN A 108 -5.27 -6.67 -19.49
C ASN A 108 -5.70 -5.44 -18.67
N ILE A 109 -6.03 -5.60 -17.39
CA ILE A 109 -6.54 -4.48 -16.57
C ILE A 109 -5.55 -3.33 -16.43
N TYR A 110 -4.24 -3.59 -16.52
CA TYR A 110 -3.26 -2.52 -16.52
C TYR A 110 -3.32 -1.74 -17.85
N ASP A 111 -3.11 -2.43 -18.97
CA ASP A 111 -3.02 -1.79 -20.29
C ASP A 111 -4.35 -1.17 -20.74
N ASP A 112 -5.46 -1.86 -20.49
CA ASP A 112 -6.80 -1.51 -20.97
C ASP A 112 -7.61 -0.63 -20.00
N TYR A 113 -7.12 -0.37 -18.78
CA TYR A 113 -7.84 0.45 -17.79
C TYR A 113 -6.94 1.40 -17.00
N TYR A 114 -5.89 0.91 -16.33
CA TYR A 114 -5.07 1.77 -15.45
C TYR A 114 -4.09 2.66 -16.21
N SER A 115 -3.51 2.20 -17.31
CA SER A 115 -2.51 2.95 -18.07
C SER A 115 -3.03 4.32 -18.52
N ASP A 116 -4.30 4.38 -18.93
CA ASP A 116 -4.97 5.63 -19.32
C ASP A 116 -5.24 6.57 -18.13
N LEU A 117 -5.44 6.00 -16.93
CA LEU A 117 -5.67 6.77 -15.70
C LEU A 117 -4.38 7.31 -15.07
N PHE A 118 -3.22 6.76 -15.44
CA PHE A 118 -1.90 7.13 -14.91
C PHE A 118 -1.13 8.12 -15.80
N GLN A 119 -1.72 8.57 -16.91
CA GLN A 119 -1.19 9.68 -17.74
C GLN A 119 -1.39 11.03 -17.05
#